data_AF-A0A6F9AF04-F1
#
_entry.id   AF-A0A6F9AF04-F1
#
_cell.length_a   1.000
_cell.length_b   1.000
_cell.length_c   1.000
_cell.angle_alpha   90.00
_cell.angle_beta   90.00
_cell.angle_gamma   90.00
#
_symmetry.space_group_name_H-M   'P 1'
#
loop_
_entity.id
_entity.type
_entity.pdbx_description
1 polymer ?
#
loop_
_entity_poly.entity_id
_entity_poly.type
_entity_poly.pdbx_seq_one_letter_code
_entity_poly.pdbx_strand_id
1 'polypeptide(L)'
;MNVAMMLGLKKRSYEKMMDYYGDLDSPFCQVTKQIHQHEQENELREQMSGYKRMRRQHQKQLIALENKLKAEMDEHRLKLQKEVETQANNAHIELEKLAKRHTVHCEKEMKTTSSDEKKFQQQIVSQQKKDLTTFLDNQKKQYKLCKEKIKEEMNDDHHTPKKEKQERLSKHKENLQHSQAEEEAQVLSQQRAFYDRNCRGFKRKVVIKRHTLEQEQIREELNKKKTQKEMEHAMLIRHDESTQELEHRQLKTLQKLRMDLIRLQHQTELENQIEYNNRRERELHRKHVLELRQQPKNLKAMELQIKKQFQDTCKVQTRQYKALRHHQMEVTPKSEHKAVLKALKEEQTRKLAILAEQYEQSINEMMASQAIEEELASLQKERTERIKHLLERQAREIDTFDMESLRLGFGNLVALDPPKDDYRCLDQPW
;
A
#
# COMPACT_ATOMS: atom_id res chain seq x y z
N MET A 1 90.95 38.60 -8.95
CA MET A 1 90.97 37.13 -9.07
C MET A 1 90.29 36.39 -7.90
N ASN A 2 89.33 36.98 -7.16
CA ASN A 2 88.76 36.35 -5.94
C ASN A 2 87.21 36.28 -5.86
N VAL A 3 86.46 36.82 -6.82
CA VAL A 3 84.98 36.78 -6.80
C VAL A 3 84.43 35.50 -7.45
N ALA A 4 85.12 34.97 -8.46
CA ALA A 4 84.70 33.76 -9.18
C ALA A 4 84.87 32.46 -8.37
N MET A 5 85.89 32.37 -7.51
CA MET A 5 86.08 31.19 -6.64
C MET A 5 85.04 31.11 -5.51
N MET A 6 84.63 32.25 -4.95
CA MET A 6 83.60 32.31 -3.90
C MET A 6 82.20 31.93 -4.42
N LEU A 7 81.85 32.34 -5.64
CA LEU A 7 80.59 31.94 -6.29
C LEU A 7 80.61 30.45 -6.71
N GLY A 8 81.75 29.94 -7.17
CA GLY A 8 81.93 28.53 -7.51
C GLY A 8 81.83 27.60 -6.30
N LEU A 9 82.36 28.01 -5.14
CA LEU A 9 82.25 27.25 -3.88
C LEU A 9 80.84 27.31 -3.29
N LYS A 10 80.13 28.45 -3.40
CA LYS A 10 78.72 28.56 -2.99
C LYS A 10 77.81 27.68 -3.84
N LYS A 11 77.99 27.65 -5.17
CA LYS A 11 77.17 26.83 -6.07
C LYS A 11 77.36 25.33 -5.81
N ARG A 12 78.60 24.89 -5.58
CA ARG A 12 78.94 23.49 -5.24
C ARG A 12 78.44 23.05 -3.86
N SER A 13 78.33 23.99 -2.91
CA SER A 13 77.76 23.73 -1.57
C SER A 13 76.22 23.68 -1.61
N TYR A 14 75.57 24.53 -2.42
CA TYR A 14 74.12 24.48 -2.65
C TYR A 14 73.69 23.24 -3.46
N GLU A 15 74.47 22.79 -4.44
CA GLU A 15 74.22 21.55 -5.18
C GLU A 15 74.39 20.31 -4.27
N LYS A 16 75.44 20.27 -3.44
CA LYS A 16 75.60 19.19 -2.43
C LYS A 16 74.56 19.20 -1.32
N MET A 17 74.01 20.36 -0.96
CA MET A 17 72.93 20.45 0.03
C MET A 17 71.60 19.99 -0.58
N MET A 18 71.31 20.32 -1.84
CA MET A 18 70.11 19.83 -2.55
C MET A 18 70.15 18.32 -2.83
N ASP A 19 71.33 17.74 -3.03
CA ASP A 19 71.49 16.28 -3.16
C ASP A 19 71.29 15.53 -1.82
N TYR A 20 71.47 16.20 -0.67
CA TYR A 20 71.26 15.63 0.67
C TYR A 20 69.83 15.79 1.20
N TYR A 21 68.99 16.64 0.59
CA TYR A 21 67.58 16.86 0.94
C TYR A 21 66.61 16.28 -0.10
N GLY A 22 67.10 15.45 -1.01
CA GLY A 22 66.31 14.71 -2.00
C GLY A 22 65.70 13.41 -1.46
N ASP A 23 65.66 13.22 -0.14
CA ASP A 23 65.04 12.06 0.47
C ASP A 23 63.50 12.15 0.39
N LEU A 24 62.90 11.04 -0.03
CA LEU A 24 61.46 10.77 -0.10
C LEU A 24 60.72 10.88 1.27
N ASP A 25 61.42 11.36 2.31
CA ASP A 25 61.01 11.47 3.72
C ASP A 25 61.15 12.90 4.30
N SER A 26 61.04 13.94 3.47
CA SER A 26 60.84 15.30 4.00
C SER A 26 59.53 15.38 4.82
N PRO A 27 59.51 15.97 6.04
CA PRO A 27 58.29 16.11 6.86
C PRO A 27 57.15 16.80 6.11
N PHE A 28 57.47 17.73 5.21
CA PHE A 28 56.51 18.39 4.34
C PHE A 28 55.82 17.43 3.36
N CYS A 29 56.54 16.44 2.85
CA CYS A 29 56.00 15.39 1.97
C CYS A 29 55.13 14.39 2.74
N GLN A 30 55.48 14.04 3.98
CA GLN A 30 54.64 13.20 4.84
C GLN A 30 53.34 13.92 5.28
N VAL A 31 53.43 15.19 5.67
CA VAL A 31 52.25 16.01 6.02
C VAL A 31 51.33 16.16 4.81
N THR A 32 51.87 16.40 3.61
CA THR A 32 51.07 16.49 2.39
C THR A 32 50.39 15.15 2.05
N LYS A 33 51.07 14.01 2.24
CA LYS A 33 50.48 12.67 2.07
C LYS A 33 49.38 12.38 3.09
N GLN A 34 49.56 12.76 4.35
CA GLN A 34 48.56 12.59 5.41
C GLN A 34 47.32 13.46 5.20
N ILE A 35 47.49 14.71 4.74
CA ILE A 35 46.36 15.60 4.40
C ILE A 35 45.49 14.99 3.29
N HIS A 36 46.10 14.50 2.20
CA HIS A 36 45.34 13.90 1.10
C HIS A 36 44.63 12.60 1.52
N GLN A 37 45.23 11.79 2.39
CA GLN A 37 44.59 10.58 2.94
C GLN A 37 43.41 10.92 3.86
N HIS A 38 43.55 11.94 4.71
CA HIS A 38 42.49 12.41 5.60
C HIS A 38 41.35 13.09 4.84
N GLU A 39 41.64 13.82 3.76
CA GLU A 39 40.63 14.39 2.86
C GLU A 39 39.82 13.29 2.15
N GLN A 40 40.49 12.24 1.64
CA GLN A 40 39.81 11.09 1.02
C GLN A 40 38.91 10.33 2.02
N GLU A 41 39.38 10.11 3.25
CA GLU A 41 38.59 9.45 4.29
C GLU A 41 37.39 10.30 4.71
N ASN A 42 37.57 11.63 4.80
CA ASN A 42 36.48 12.56 5.11
C ASN A 42 35.40 12.60 4.03
N GLU A 43 35.77 12.67 2.75
CA GLU A 43 34.80 12.71 1.65
C GLU A 43 33.94 11.44 1.59
N LEU A 44 34.54 10.25 1.79
CA LEU A 44 33.78 9.00 1.85
C LEU A 44 32.88 8.94 3.08
N ARG A 45 33.36 9.42 4.24
CA ARG A 45 32.59 9.47 5.48
C ARG A 45 31.39 10.42 5.35
N GLU A 46 31.55 11.53 4.65
CA GLU A 46 30.48 12.50 4.39
C GLU A 46 29.41 11.93 3.45
N GLN A 47 29.81 11.30 2.34
CA GLN A 47 28.89 10.60 1.43
C GLN A 47 28.06 9.53 2.17
N MET A 48 28.73 8.69 2.98
CA MET A 48 28.04 7.65 3.76
C MET A 48 27.11 8.22 4.83
N SER A 49 27.47 9.36 5.43
CA SER A 49 26.61 10.08 6.38
C SER A 49 25.37 10.67 5.70
N GLY A 50 25.55 11.27 4.52
CA GLY A 50 24.48 11.80 3.68
C GLY A 50 23.49 10.72 3.27
N TYR A 51 23.98 9.58 2.76
CA TYR A 51 23.14 8.44 2.38
C TYR A 51 22.35 7.88 3.58
N LYS A 52 22.98 7.72 4.75
CA LYS A 52 22.27 7.30 5.98
C LYS A 52 21.16 8.28 6.37
N ARG A 53 21.38 9.59 6.22
CA ARG A 53 20.37 10.63 6.49
C ARG A 53 19.20 10.50 5.52
N MET A 54 19.48 10.35 4.23
CA MET A 54 18.47 10.14 3.19
C MET A 54 17.63 8.89 3.47
N ARG A 55 18.25 7.75 3.83
CA ARG A 55 17.53 6.51 4.17
C ARG A 55 16.59 6.69 5.37
N ARG A 56 17.03 7.40 6.41
CA ARG A 56 16.18 7.75 7.56
C ARG A 56 15.02 8.66 7.14
N GLN A 57 15.24 9.59 6.22
CA GLN A 57 14.20 10.45 5.68
C GLN A 57 13.18 9.65 4.87
N HIS A 58 13.60 8.72 4.02
CA HIS A 58 12.71 7.80 3.29
C HIS A 58 11.84 7.00 4.25
N GLN A 59 12.44 6.43 5.30
CA GLN A 59 11.69 5.70 6.32
C GLN A 59 10.68 6.61 7.04
N LYS A 60 11.07 7.84 7.39
CA LYS A 60 10.17 8.82 8.01
C LYS A 60 8.99 9.17 7.09
N GLN A 61 9.22 9.32 5.79
CA GLN A 61 8.17 9.60 4.80
C GLN A 61 7.18 8.44 4.66
N LEU A 62 7.67 7.19 4.64
CA LEU A 62 6.81 6.01 4.62
C LEU A 62 5.92 5.93 5.86
N ILE A 63 6.50 6.07 7.05
CA ILE A 63 5.74 6.05 8.32
C ILE A 63 4.71 7.20 8.36
N ALA A 64 5.10 8.40 7.91
CA ALA A 64 4.18 9.54 7.85
C ALA A 64 3.00 9.29 6.90
N LEU A 65 3.25 8.69 5.74
CA LEU A 65 2.19 8.31 4.80
C LEU A 65 1.31 7.21 5.39
N GLU A 66 1.89 6.14 5.95
CA GLU A 66 1.13 5.03 6.58
C GLU A 66 0.20 5.54 7.69
N ASN A 67 0.67 6.45 8.55
CA ASN A 67 -0.16 7.07 9.57
C ASN A 67 -1.27 7.94 9.00
N LYS A 68 -1.00 8.67 7.91
CA LYS A 68 -2.00 9.48 7.22
C LYS A 68 -3.10 8.60 6.61
N LEU A 69 -2.72 7.51 5.93
CA LEU A 69 -3.66 6.55 5.34
C LEU A 69 -4.50 5.86 6.42
N LYS A 70 -3.90 5.52 7.56
CA LYS A 70 -4.62 4.98 8.71
C LYS A 70 -5.66 5.96 9.25
N ALA A 71 -5.31 7.23 9.42
CA ALA A 71 -6.25 8.25 9.87
C ALA A 71 -7.42 8.46 8.87
N GLU A 72 -7.13 8.44 7.58
CA GLU A 72 -8.15 8.52 6.52
C GLU A 72 -9.10 7.31 6.55
N MET A 73 -8.59 6.09 6.79
CA MET A 73 -9.42 4.89 6.98
C MET A 73 -10.32 4.99 8.22
N ASP A 74 -9.79 5.50 9.34
CA ASP A 74 -10.56 5.66 10.57
C ASP A 74 -11.65 6.73 10.42
N GLU A 75 -11.37 7.83 9.69
CA GLU A 75 -12.37 8.85 9.35
C GLU A 75 -13.47 8.27 8.44
N HIS A 76 -13.10 7.49 7.43
CA HIS A 76 -14.05 6.82 6.54
C HIS A 76 -14.95 5.85 7.30
N ARG A 77 -14.39 4.99 8.16
CA ARG A 77 -15.14 4.09 9.05
C ARG A 77 -16.14 4.84 9.92
N LEU A 78 -15.71 5.95 10.54
CA LEU A 78 -16.58 6.77 11.38
C LEU A 78 -17.72 7.40 10.56
N LYS A 79 -17.45 7.82 9.34
CA LYS A 79 -18.48 8.34 8.43
C LYS A 79 -19.51 7.27 8.09
N LEU A 80 -19.06 6.06 7.70
CA LEU A 80 -19.96 4.94 7.40
C LEU A 80 -20.81 4.57 8.63
N GLN A 81 -20.20 4.51 9.82
CA GLN A 81 -20.92 4.25 11.06
C GLN A 81 -22.03 5.28 11.32
N LYS A 82 -21.73 6.57 11.16
CA LYS A 82 -22.74 7.64 11.32
C LYS A 82 -23.88 7.51 10.32
N GLU A 83 -23.60 7.13 9.07
CA GLU A 83 -24.64 6.88 8.08
C GLU A 83 -25.55 5.72 8.54
N VAL A 84 -24.97 4.62 9.06
CA VAL A 84 -25.75 3.46 9.54
C VAL A 84 -26.65 3.84 10.70
N GLU A 85 -26.11 4.57 11.68
CA GLU A 85 -26.86 5.05 12.84
C GLU A 85 -28.00 6.00 12.41
N THR A 86 -27.72 6.92 11.48
CA THR A 86 -28.73 7.83 10.93
C THR A 86 -29.85 7.06 10.24
N GLN A 87 -29.48 6.07 9.42
CA GLN A 87 -30.43 5.23 8.70
C GLN A 87 -31.29 4.38 9.65
N ALA A 88 -30.69 3.79 10.69
CA ALA A 88 -31.39 3.04 11.72
C ALA A 88 -32.39 3.92 12.50
N ASN A 89 -31.96 5.13 12.89
CA ASN A 89 -32.83 6.10 13.57
C ASN A 89 -34.01 6.52 12.69
N ASN A 90 -33.77 6.79 11.40
CA ASN A 90 -34.83 7.11 10.45
C ASN A 90 -35.81 5.94 10.28
N ALA A 91 -35.31 4.71 10.18
CA ALA A 91 -36.14 3.50 10.10
C ALA A 91 -37.01 3.32 11.35
N HIS A 92 -36.45 3.57 12.54
CA HIS A 92 -37.17 3.50 13.81
C HIS A 92 -38.31 4.53 13.86
N ILE A 93 -38.03 5.79 13.54
CA ILE A 93 -39.03 6.87 13.53
C ILE A 93 -40.16 6.57 12.53
N GLU A 94 -39.83 6.07 11.34
CA GLU A 94 -40.82 5.72 10.32
C GLU A 94 -41.72 4.54 10.72
N LEU A 95 -41.17 3.52 11.38
CA LEU A 95 -41.97 2.41 11.93
C LEU A 95 -42.87 2.88 13.08
N GLU A 96 -42.36 3.73 13.96
CA GLU A 96 -43.14 4.29 15.07
C GLU A 96 -44.31 5.14 14.55
N LYS A 97 -44.07 5.99 13.52
CA LYS A 97 -45.13 6.74 12.84
C LYS A 97 -46.17 5.82 12.20
N LEU A 98 -45.74 4.73 11.55
CA LEU A 98 -46.67 3.76 10.95
C LEU A 98 -47.54 3.10 12.02
N ALA A 99 -46.93 2.62 13.11
CA ALA A 99 -47.64 2.02 14.23
C ALA A 99 -48.67 2.99 14.85
N LYS A 100 -48.28 4.25 15.07
CA LYS A 100 -49.21 5.29 15.56
C LYS A 100 -50.39 5.52 14.61
N ARG A 101 -50.15 5.54 13.29
CA ARG A 101 -51.23 5.64 12.28
C ARG A 101 -52.17 4.44 12.35
N HIS A 102 -51.65 3.23 12.48
CA HIS A 102 -52.46 2.02 12.63
C HIS A 102 -53.36 2.08 13.86
N THR A 103 -52.82 2.47 15.03
CA THR A 103 -53.60 2.63 16.26
C THR A 103 -54.73 3.63 16.10
N VAL A 104 -54.46 4.83 15.56
CA VAL A 104 -55.47 5.87 15.34
C VAL A 104 -56.56 5.39 14.36
N HIS A 105 -56.18 4.69 13.31
CA HIS A 105 -57.12 4.14 12.34
C HIS A 105 -58.03 3.07 12.97
N CYS A 106 -57.46 2.16 13.77
CA CYS A 106 -58.21 1.14 14.50
C CYS A 106 -59.20 1.75 15.50
N GLU A 107 -58.79 2.77 16.26
CA GLU A 107 -59.69 3.49 17.18
C GLU A 107 -60.84 4.17 16.45
N LYS A 108 -60.56 4.79 15.30
CA LYS A 108 -61.58 5.45 14.48
C LYS A 108 -62.60 4.43 13.96
N GLU A 109 -62.14 3.32 13.40
CA GLU A 109 -63.03 2.25 12.91
C GLU A 109 -63.86 1.61 14.03
N MET A 110 -63.28 1.44 15.22
CA MET A 110 -64.00 0.94 16.40
C MET A 110 -65.13 1.89 16.83
N LYS A 111 -64.87 3.20 16.86
CA LYS A 111 -65.89 4.22 17.18
C LYS A 111 -67.00 4.27 16.13
N THR A 112 -66.65 4.25 14.85
CA THR A 112 -67.62 4.20 13.73
C THR A 112 -68.51 2.98 13.86
N THR A 113 -67.91 1.81 14.07
CA THR A 113 -68.64 0.54 14.18
C THR A 113 -69.59 0.51 15.37
N SER A 114 -69.17 1.05 16.53
CA SER A 114 -70.03 1.17 17.72
C SER A 114 -71.23 2.09 17.48
N SER A 115 -71.02 3.20 16.75
CA SER A 115 -72.10 4.13 16.37
C SER A 115 -73.09 3.46 15.41
N ASP A 116 -72.59 2.75 14.41
CA ASP A 116 -73.42 2.04 13.43
C ASP A 116 -74.18 0.87 14.06
N GLU A 117 -73.60 0.17 15.04
CA GLU A 117 -74.29 -0.86 15.81
C GLU A 117 -75.50 -0.29 16.56
N LYS A 118 -75.34 0.86 17.23
CA LYS A 118 -76.44 1.53 17.94
C LYS A 118 -77.56 1.96 16.99
N LYS A 119 -77.21 2.55 15.84
CA LYS A 119 -78.20 2.94 14.82
C LYS A 119 -78.95 1.72 14.28
N PHE A 120 -78.23 0.63 13.99
CA PHE A 120 -78.80 -0.61 13.51
C PHE A 120 -79.77 -1.23 14.53
N GLN A 121 -79.38 -1.31 15.80
CA GLN A 121 -80.24 -1.79 16.88
C GLN A 121 -81.49 -0.91 17.05
N GLN A 122 -81.31 0.42 17.03
CA GLN A 122 -82.42 1.37 17.16
C GLN A 122 -83.41 1.26 15.99
N GLN A 123 -82.93 1.05 14.77
CA GLN A 123 -83.77 0.83 13.59
C GLN A 123 -84.62 -0.45 13.74
N ILE A 124 -84.03 -1.56 14.21
CA ILE A 124 -84.78 -2.81 14.43
C ILE A 124 -85.85 -2.61 15.51
N VAL A 125 -85.50 -2.01 16.65
CA VAL A 125 -86.44 -1.79 17.76
C VAL A 125 -87.57 -0.84 17.34
N SER A 126 -87.26 0.21 16.58
CA SER A 126 -88.25 1.15 16.05
C SER A 126 -89.24 0.43 15.12
N GLN A 127 -88.75 -0.44 14.24
CA GLN A 127 -89.59 -1.24 13.34
C GLN A 127 -90.45 -2.24 14.13
N GLN A 128 -89.87 -2.97 15.09
CA GLN A 128 -90.61 -3.91 15.96
C GLN A 128 -91.72 -3.22 16.75
N LYS A 129 -91.47 -2.02 17.27
CA LYS A 129 -92.48 -1.23 17.98
C LYS A 129 -93.62 -0.82 17.06
N LYS A 130 -93.31 -0.40 15.83
CA LYS A 130 -94.32 -0.05 14.81
C LYS A 130 -95.19 -1.26 14.44
N ASP A 131 -94.56 -2.40 14.21
CA ASP A 131 -95.27 -3.64 13.85
C ASP A 131 -96.12 -4.16 15.02
N LEU A 132 -95.60 -4.09 16.26
CA LEU A 132 -96.35 -4.47 17.46
C LEU A 132 -97.56 -3.56 17.70
N THR A 133 -97.41 -2.24 17.50
CA THR A 133 -98.53 -1.29 17.63
C THR A 133 -99.62 -1.59 16.61
N THR A 134 -99.22 -1.86 15.36
CA THR A 134 -100.14 -2.23 14.28
C THR A 134 -100.84 -3.56 14.57
N PHE A 135 -100.11 -4.55 15.10
CA PHE A 135 -100.65 -5.84 15.53
C PHE A 135 -101.70 -5.69 16.64
N LEU A 136 -101.39 -4.95 17.71
CA LEU A 136 -102.30 -4.71 18.82
C LEU A 136 -103.57 -3.96 18.40
N ASP A 137 -103.45 -2.98 17.50
CA ASP A 137 -104.60 -2.26 16.97
C ASP A 137 -105.51 -3.16 16.12
N ASN A 138 -104.93 -4.06 15.34
CA ASN A 138 -105.68 -5.08 14.62
C ASN A 138 -106.33 -6.09 15.57
N GLN A 139 -105.63 -6.55 16.60
CA GLN A 139 -106.16 -7.47 17.60
C GLN A 139 -107.38 -6.87 18.32
N LYS A 140 -107.33 -5.58 18.69
CA LYS A 140 -108.47 -4.85 19.28
C LYS A 140 -109.67 -4.78 18.32
N LYS A 141 -109.44 -4.56 17.03
CA LYS A 141 -110.52 -4.56 16.02
C LYS A 141 -111.15 -5.93 15.88
N GLN A 142 -110.33 -6.99 15.81
CA GLN A 142 -110.81 -8.38 15.72
C GLN A 142 -111.56 -8.80 16.99
N TYR A 143 -111.09 -8.39 18.17
CA TYR A 143 -111.80 -8.62 19.44
C TYR A 143 -113.20 -8.01 19.42
N LYS A 144 -113.34 -6.76 18.94
CA LYS A 144 -114.65 -6.11 18.81
C LYS A 144 -115.56 -6.88 17.86
N LEU A 145 -115.07 -7.25 16.68
CA LEU A 145 -115.85 -8.01 15.70
C LEU A 145 -116.29 -9.38 16.22
N CYS A 146 -115.37 -10.17 16.77
CA CYS A 146 -115.69 -11.47 17.37
C CYS A 146 -116.67 -11.33 18.53
N LYS A 147 -116.47 -10.34 19.41
CA LYS A 147 -117.37 -10.08 20.54
C LYS A 147 -118.79 -9.73 20.09
N GLU A 148 -118.96 -8.93 19.03
CA GLU A 148 -120.30 -8.62 18.48
C GLU A 148 -120.92 -9.85 17.82
N LYS A 149 -120.15 -10.61 17.02
CA LYS A 149 -120.63 -11.85 16.39
C LYS A 149 -121.12 -12.90 17.40
N ILE A 150 -120.39 -13.08 18.51
CA ILE A 150 -120.79 -14.00 19.59
C ILE A 150 -122.07 -13.51 20.30
N LYS A 151 -122.26 -12.19 20.45
CA LYS A 151 -123.51 -11.64 21.01
C LYS A 151 -124.70 -11.86 20.06
N GLU A 152 -124.49 -11.72 18.75
CA GLU A 152 -125.50 -12.00 17.72
C GLU A 152 -125.89 -13.49 17.73
N GLU A 153 -124.91 -14.40 17.67
CA GLU A 153 -125.13 -15.86 17.74
C GLU A 153 -125.86 -16.28 19.04
N MET A 154 -125.59 -15.61 20.17
CA MET A 154 -126.28 -15.85 21.45
C MET A 154 -127.69 -15.24 21.53
N ASN A 155 -128.00 -14.20 20.74
CA ASN A 155 -129.33 -13.58 20.66
C ASN A 155 -130.31 -14.44 19.85
N ASP A 156 -129.82 -15.19 18.85
CA ASP A 156 -130.64 -16.08 18.02
C ASP A 156 -131.09 -17.38 18.74
N ASP A 157 -130.40 -17.78 19.80
CA ASP A 157 -130.65 -19.03 20.52
C ASP A 157 -131.77 -18.89 21.57
N HIS A 158 -133.04 -19.07 21.20
CA HIS A 158 -134.20 -18.75 22.07
C HIS A 158 -134.48 -19.75 23.22
N HIS A 159 -133.77 -20.88 23.29
CA HIS A 159 -134.07 -21.99 24.22
C HIS A 159 -133.08 -22.16 25.39
N THR A 160 -131.97 -21.42 25.42
CA THR A 160 -130.91 -21.56 26.44
C THR A 160 -131.13 -20.63 27.65
N PRO A 161 -131.04 -21.13 28.90
CA PRO A 161 -131.23 -20.33 30.12
C PRO A 161 -130.21 -19.19 30.28
N LYS A 162 -130.66 -18.02 30.76
CA LYS A 162 -129.84 -16.79 30.93
C LYS A 162 -128.50 -17.01 31.66
N LYS A 163 -128.49 -17.84 32.70
CA LYS A 163 -127.29 -18.11 33.52
C LYS A 163 -126.22 -18.88 32.74
N GLU A 164 -126.64 -19.82 31.91
CA GLU A 164 -125.76 -20.65 31.07
C GLU A 164 -125.23 -19.86 29.86
N LYS A 165 -126.06 -18.99 29.27
CA LYS A 165 -125.61 -18.03 28.24
C LYS A 165 -124.52 -17.09 28.77
N GLN A 166 -124.68 -16.58 29.99
CA GLN A 166 -123.71 -15.70 30.65
C GLN A 166 -122.36 -16.40 30.88
N GLU A 167 -122.39 -17.64 31.37
CA GLU A 167 -121.19 -18.45 31.62
C GLU A 167 -120.45 -18.83 30.33
N ARG A 168 -121.18 -19.26 29.29
CA ARG A 168 -120.60 -19.52 27.96
C ARG A 168 -119.96 -18.27 27.36
N LEU A 169 -120.62 -17.11 27.46
CA LEU A 169 -120.06 -15.83 27.01
C LEU A 169 -118.79 -15.44 27.79
N SER A 170 -118.74 -15.74 29.10
CA SER A 170 -117.55 -15.50 29.94
C SER A 170 -116.39 -16.39 29.50
N LYS A 171 -116.63 -17.70 29.37
CA LYS A 171 -115.62 -18.67 28.94
C LYS A 171 -115.10 -18.39 27.53
N HIS A 172 -115.97 -17.92 26.62
CA HIS A 172 -115.55 -17.56 25.27
C HIS A 172 -114.70 -16.29 25.23
N LYS A 173 -114.98 -15.31 26.10
CA LYS A 173 -114.11 -14.13 26.28
C LYS A 173 -112.75 -14.49 26.88
N GLU A 174 -112.71 -15.37 27.88
CA GLU A 174 -111.45 -15.86 28.47
C GLU A 174 -110.61 -16.61 27.44
N ASN A 175 -111.21 -17.53 26.67
CA ASN A 175 -110.51 -18.25 25.60
C ASN A 175 -109.97 -17.29 24.53
N LEU A 176 -110.76 -16.28 24.12
CA LEU A 176 -110.32 -15.29 23.15
C LEU A 176 -109.17 -14.44 23.69
N GLN A 177 -109.22 -14.03 24.96
CA GLN A 177 -108.12 -13.32 25.61
C GLN A 177 -106.87 -14.18 25.76
N HIS A 178 -107.01 -15.47 26.07
CA HIS A 178 -105.89 -16.39 26.17
C HIS A 178 -105.23 -16.61 24.80
N SER A 179 -106.01 -16.84 23.74
CA SER A 179 -105.52 -16.94 22.36
C SER A 179 -104.82 -15.66 21.92
N GLN A 180 -105.36 -14.49 22.27
CA GLN A 180 -104.74 -13.20 21.98
C GLN A 180 -103.40 -12.99 22.70
N ALA A 181 -103.32 -13.40 23.97
CA ALA A 181 -102.09 -13.36 24.74
C ALA A 181 -101.03 -14.33 24.18
N GLU A 182 -101.46 -15.51 23.71
CA GLU A 182 -100.57 -16.49 23.07
C GLU A 182 -100.03 -15.97 21.74
N GLU A 183 -100.87 -15.38 20.89
CA GLU A 183 -100.44 -14.75 19.63
C GLU A 183 -99.49 -13.57 19.87
N GLU A 184 -99.76 -12.71 20.87
CA GLU A 184 -98.85 -11.62 21.24
C GLU A 184 -97.49 -12.17 21.72
N ALA A 185 -97.51 -13.20 22.56
CA ALA A 185 -96.28 -13.87 23.01
C ALA A 185 -95.49 -14.47 21.84
N GLN A 186 -96.16 -15.05 20.84
CA GLN A 186 -95.53 -15.55 19.63
C GLN A 186 -94.89 -14.43 18.81
N VAL A 187 -95.59 -13.30 18.59
CA VAL A 187 -95.02 -12.14 17.86
C VAL A 187 -93.79 -11.61 18.58
N LEU A 188 -93.85 -11.43 19.91
CA LEU A 188 -92.70 -10.99 20.71
C LEU A 188 -91.54 -11.98 20.66
N SER A 189 -91.82 -13.29 20.64
CA SER A 189 -90.82 -14.34 20.45
C SER A 189 -90.13 -14.25 19.08
N GLN A 190 -90.92 -14.07 18.00
CA GLN A 190 -90.41 -13.90 16.64
C GLN A 190 -89.58 -12.62 16.51
N GLN A 191 -90.02 -11.51 17.11
CA GLN A 191 -89.26 -10.26 17.16
C GLN A 191 -87.91 -10.45 17.86
N ARG A 192 -87.87 -11.14 19.01
CA ARG A 192 -86.61 -11.48 19.71
C ARG A 192 -85.67 -12.31 18.82
N ALA A 193 -86.19 -13.38 18.21
CA ALA A 193 -85.39 -14.24 17.33
C ALA A 193 -84.84 -13.46 16.11
N PHE A 194 -85.65 -12.57 15.53
CA PHE A 194 -85.24 -11.68 14.43
C PHE A 194 -84.12 -10.73 14.87
N TYR A 195 -84.27 -10.08 16.03
CA TYR A 195 -83.24 -9.20 16.60
C TYR A 195 -81.92 -9.95 16.78
N ASP A 196 -81.94 -11.10 17.46
CA ASP A 196 -80.73 -11.89 17.74
C ASP A 196 -80.06 -12.41 16.47
N ARG A 197 -80.82 -12.81 15.45
CA ARG A 197 -80.27 -13.23 14.15
C ARG A 197 -79.57 -12.08 13.45
N ASN A 198 -80.20 -10.90 13.43
CA ASN A 198 -79.67 -9.71 12.78
C ASN A 198 -78.45 -9.15 13.52
N CYS A 199 -78.48 -9.07 14.85
CA CYS A 199 -77.34 -8.66 15.67
C CYS A 199 -76.14 -9.60 15.46
N ARG A 200 -76.35 -10.92 15.42
CA ARG A 200 -75.30 -11.88 15.06
C ARG A 200 -74.76 -11.65 13.64
N GLY A 201 -75.64 -11.38 12.68
CA GLY A 201 -75.27 -11.04 11.31
C GLY A 201 -74.40 -9.79 11.22
N PHE A 202 -74.78 -8.71 11.93
CA PHE A 202 -74.03 -7.47 12.02
C PHE A 202 -72.65 -7.68 12.65
N LYS A 203 -72.60 -8.35 13.82
CA LYS A 203 -71.34 -8.67 14.51
C LYS A 203 -70.39 -9.47 13.62
N ARG A 204 -70.89 -10.45 12.86
CA ARG A 204 -70.07 -11.20 11.87
C ARG A 204 -69.47 -10.28 10.80
N LYS A 205 -70.26 -9.38 10.21
CA LYS A 205 -69.78 -8.42 9.20
C LYS A 205 -68.68 -7.52 9.77
N VAL A 206 -68.87 -7.02 10.98
CA VAL A 206 -67.88 -6.21 11.71
C VAL A 206 -66.57 -6.96 11.91
N VAL A 207 -66.63 -8.20 12.40
CA VAL A 207 -65.45 -9.02 12.65
C VAL A 207 -64.67 -9.28 11.35
N ILE A 208 -65.38 -9.58 10.25
CA ILE A 208 -64.75 -9.77 8.93
C ILE A 208 -64.06 -8.48 8.48
N LYS A 209 -64.74 -7.33 8.57
CA LYS A 209 -64.15 -6.03 8.17
C LYS A 209 -62.93 -5.67 9.03
N ARG A 210 -62.97 -5.95 10.33
CA ARG A 210 -61.83 -5.74 11.22
C ARG A 210 -60.67 -6.64 10.82
N HIS A 211 -60.93 -7.91 10.55
CA HIS A 211 -59.91 -8.84 10.11
C HIS A 211 -59.26 -8.43 8.78
N THR A 212 -60.05 -7.96 7.80
CA THR A 212 -59.49 -7.46 6.53
C THR A 212 -58.60 -6.25 6.75
N LEU A 213 -58.99 -5.33 7.64
CA LEU A 213 -58.17 -4.18 8.00
C LEU A 213 -56.86 -4.58 8.69
N GLU A 214 -56.91 -5.50 9.66
CA GLU A 214 -55.72 -6.04 10.33
C GLU A 214 -54.76 -6.68 9.30
N GLN A 215 -55.28 -7.41 8.32
CA GLN A 215 -54.47 -7.98 7.23
C GLN A 215 -53.81 -6.92 6.34
N GLU A 216 -54.52 -5.84 6.02
CA GLU A 216 -53.96 -4.71 5.26
C GLU A 216 -52.82 -4.02 6.03
N GLN A 217 -53.00 -3.78 7.33
CA GLN A 217 -51.98 -3.20 8.20
C GLN A 217 -50.73 -4.08 8.30
N ILE A 218 -50.89 -5.40 8.46
CA ILE A 218 -49.76 -6.34 8.46
C ILE A 218 -49.01 -6.30 7.13
N ARG A 219 -49.72 -6.23 6.00
CA ARG A 219 -49.07 -6.11 4.67
C ARG A 219 -48.32 -4.79 4.53
N GLU A 220 -48.86 -3.67 5.00
CA GLU A 220 -48.18 -2.37 4.99
C GLU A 220 -46.90 -2.40 5.84
N GLU A 221 -46.96 -2.95 7.07
CA GLU A 221 -45.80 -3.13 7.93
C GLU A 221 -44.72 -4.02 7.30
N LEU A 222 -45.13 -5.15 6.70
CA LEU A 222 -44.21 -6.05 6.02
C LEU A 222 -43.53 -5.36 4.84
N ASN A 223 -44.29 -4.63 4.02
CA ASN A 223 -43.74 -3.87 2.90
C ASN A 223 -42.77 -2.79 3.38
N LYS A 224 -43.10 -2.05 4.45
CA LYS A 224 -42.19 -1.04 5.00
C LYS A 224 -40.89 -1.68 5.50
N LYS A 225 -40.97 -2.79 6.24
CA LYS A 225 -39.78 -3.54 6.69
C LYS A 225 -38.95 -4.10 5.53
N LYS A 226 -39.61 -4.58 4.47
CA LYS A 226 -38.94 -5.03 3.24
C LYS A 226 -38.15 -3.90 2.60
N THR A 227 -38.77 -2.74 2.38
CA THR A 227 -38.07 -1.57 1.81
C THR A 227 -36.91 -1.10 2.68
N GLN A 228 -37.01 -1.20 4.01
CA GLN A 228 -35.91 -0.90 4.92
C GLN A 228 -34.75 -1.87 4.72
N LYS A 229 -35.02 -3.17 4.62
CA LYS A 229 -33.99 -4.19 4.36
C LYS A 229 -33.32 -4.01 3.00
N GLU A 230 -34.08 -3.70 1.96
CA GLU A 230 -33.53 -3.38 0.63
C GLU A 230 -32.61 -2.15 0.69
N MET A 231 -32.99 -1.12 1.44
CA MET A 231 -32.14 0.06 1.65
C MET A 231 -30.87 -0.25 2.45
N GLU A 232 -30.96 -1.08 3.50
CA GLU A 232 -29.80 -1.57 4.27
C GLU A 232 -28.82 -2.35 3.39
N HIS A 233 -29.33 -3.26 2.53
CA HIS A 233 -28.48 -4.02 1.61
C HIS A 233 -27.82 -3.12 0.56
N ALA A 234 -28.58 -2.22 -0.06
CA ALA A 234 -28.03 -1.27 -1.03
C ALA A 234 -26.97 -0.35 -0.39
N MET A 235 -27.17 0.02 0.87
CA MET A 235 -26.21 0.81 1.63
C MET A 235 -24.93 0.02 1.94
N LEU A 236 -25.05 -1.24 2.36
CA LEU A 236 -23.90 -2.11 2.63
C LEU A 236 -23.03 -2.29 1.38
N ILE A 237 -23.63 -2.48 0.21
CA ILE A 237 -22.91 -2.59 -1.06
C ILE A 237 -22.14 -1.29 -1.34
N ARG A 238 -22.79 -0.12 -1.23
CA ARG A 238 -22.10 1.17 -1.43
C ARG A 238 -20.97 1.41 -0.42
N HIS A 239 -21.15 0.94 0.82
CA HIS A 239 -20.14 1.04 1.88
C HIS A 239 -18.91 0.19 1.55
N ASP A 240 -19.13 -1.04 1.09
CA ASP A 240 -18.06 -1.94 0.63
C ASP A 240 -17.33 -1.35 -0.59
N GLU A 241 -18.05 -0.94 -1.63
CA GLU A 241 -17.48 -0.31 -2.82
C GLU A 241 -16.65 0.94 -2.47
N SER A 242 -17.18 1.82 -1.60
CA SER A 242 -16.46 3.01 -1.16
C SER A 242 -15.20 2.68 -0.36
N THR A 243 -15.23 1.61 0.44
CA THR A 243 -14.07 1.13 1.21
C THR A 243 -13.01 0.58 0.27
N GLN A 244 -13.39 -0.27 -0.69
CA GLN A 244 -12.48 -0.85 -1.68
C GLN A 244 -11.83 0.23 -2.55
N GLU A 245 -12.60 1.22 -3.01
CA GLU A 245 -12.05 2.36 -3.76
C GLU A 245 -11.01 3.14 -2.97
N LEU A 246 -11.27 3.34 -1.67
CA LEU A 246 -10.32 4.00 -0.78
C LEU A 246 -9.05 3.16 -0.64
N GLU A 247 -9.17 1.87 -0.30
CA GLU A 247 -8.04 0.95 -0.17
C GLU A 247 -7.19 0.88 -1.44
N HIS A 248 -7.82 0.79 -2.61
CA HIS A 248 -7.11 0.82 -3.89
C HIS A 248 -6.35 2.13 -4.11
N ARG A 249 -6.95 3.28 -3.77
CA ARG A 249 -6.29 4.59 -3.85
C ARG A 249 -5.11 4.69 -2.88
N GLN A 250 -5.27 4.20 -1.65
CA GLN A 250 -4.22 4.20 -0.64
C GLN A 250 -3.06 3.30 -1.05
N LEU A 251 -3.35 2.09 -1.52
CA LEU A 251 -2.35 1.14 -2.03
C LEU A 251 -1.57 1.74 -3.20
N LYS A 252 -2.25 2.33 -4.18
CA LYS A 252 -1.62 3.01 -5.31
C LYS A 252 -0.69 4.14 -4.88
N THR A 253 -1.11 4.92 -3.89
CA THR A 253 -0.31 6.03 -3.34
C THR A 253 0.93 5.52 -2.60
N LEU A 254 0.78 4.48 -1.79
CA LEU A 254 1.87 3.84 -1.06
C LEU A 254 2.89 3.20 -2.01
N GLN A 255 2.42 2.46 -3.02
CA GLN A 255 3.27 1.86 -4.05
C GLN A 255 4.02 2.92 -4.85
N LYS A 256 3.34 4.00 -5.25
CA LYS A 256 3.99 5.11 -5.95
C LYS A 256 5.11 5.72 -5.11
N LEU A 257 4.86 6.04 -3.84
CA LEU A 257 5.88 6.59 -2.95
C LEU A 257 7.05 5.61 -2.78
N ARG A 258 6.78 4.32 -2.54
CA ARG A 258 7.84 3.30 -2.41
C ARG A 258 8.70 3.24 -3.67
N MET A 259 8.09 3.23 -4.84
CA MET A 259 8.80 3.21 -6.13
C MET A 259 9.65 4.45 -6.32
N ASP A 260 9.11 5.64 -6.03
CA ASP A 260 9.83 6.91 -6.16
C ASP A 260 11.02 6.97 -5.19
N LEU A 261 10.88 6.46 -3.96
CA LEU A 261 11.97 6.38 -2.99
C LEU A 261 13.06 5.36 -3.39
N ILE A 262 12.68 4.22 -3.96
CA ILE A 262 13.63 3.23 -4.48
C ILE A 262 14.41 3.80 -5.66
N ARG A 263 13.72 4.46 -6.62
CA ARG A 263 14.38 5.12 -7.75
C ARG A 263 15.36 6.19 -7.28
N LEU A 264 14.95 7.04 -6.34
CA LEU A 264 15.83 8.06 -5.77
C LEU A 264 17.03 7.43 -5.05
N GLN A 265 16.81 6.34 -4.31
CA GLN A 265 17.89 5.61 -3.64
C GLN A 265 18.91 5.07 -4.66
N HIS A 266 18.45 4.36 -5.70
CA HIS A 266 19.33 3.83 -6.74
C HIS A 266 20.07 4.95 -7.49
N GLN A 267 19.39 6.05 -7.79
CA GLN A 267 20.00 7.22 -8.41
C GLN A 267 21.14 7.78 -7.55
N THR A 268 20.92 7.95 -6.24
CA THR A 268 21.97 8.40 -5.30
C THR A 268 23.13 7.40 -5.19
N GLU A 269 22.85 6.09 -5.23
CA GLU A 269 23.89 5.05 -5.22
C GLU A 269 24.75 5.09 -6.50
N LEU A 270 24.11 5.28 -7.65
CA LEU A 270 24.78 5.42 -8.93
C LEU A 270 25.67 6.67 -8.97
N GLU A 271 25.15 7.82 -8.53
CA GLU A 271 25.90 9.07 -8.42
C GLU A 271 27.13 8.92 -7.52
N ASN A 272 26.97 8.32 -6.35
CA ASN A 272 28.08 8.06 -5.43
C ASN A 272 29.15 7.15 -6.06
N GLN A 273 28.74 6.11 -6.82
CA GLN A 273 29.67 5.21 -7.49
C GLN A 273 30.43 5.91 -8.63
N ILE A 274 29.76 6.76 -9.39
CA ILE A 274 30.38 7.58 -10.45
C ILE A 274 31.42 8.52 -9.83
N GLU A 275 31.08 9.22 -8.75
CA GLU A 275 32.00 10.10 -8.04
C GLU A 275 33.23 9.35 -7.51
N TYR A 276 33.02 8.17 -6.91
CA TYR A 276 34.12 7.30 -6.44
C TYR A 276 35.05 6.88 -7.58
N ASN A 277 34.48 6.40 -8.70
CA ASN A 277 35.25 6.00 -9.88
C ASN A 277 36.07 7.18 -10.43
N ASN A 278 35.43 8.35 -10.59
CA ASN A 278 36.09 9.57 -11.07
C ASN A 278 37.21 10.05 -10.12
N ARG A 279 37.05 9.89 -8.79
CA ARG A 279 38.11 10.19 -7.82
C ARG A 279 39.29 9.22 -8.01
N ARG A 280 39.01 7.92 -8.09
CA ARG A 280 40.03 6.88 -8.23
C ARG A 280 40.79 6.98 -9.56
N GLU A 281 40.11 7.31 -10.65
CA GLU A 281 40.74 7.57 -11.94
C GLU A 281 41.69 8.76 -11.88
N ARG A 282 41.28 9.88 -11.24
CA ARG A 282 42.15 11.04 -11.05
C ARG A 282 43.38 10.72 -10.22
N GLU A 283 43.24 9.92 -9.17
CA GLU A 283 44.37 9.48 -8.34
C GLU A 283 45.35 8.59 -9.11
N LEU A 284 44.84 7.62 -9.87
CA LEU A 284 45.65 6.76 -10.72
C LEU A 284 46.40 7.57 -11.77
N HIS A 285 45.71 8.52 -12.41
CA HIS A 285 46.32 9.43 -13.38
C HIS A 285 47.44 10.28 -12.74
N ARG A 286 47.21 10.83 -11.54
CA ARG A 286 48.25 11.58 -10.79
C ARG A 286 49.47 10.70 -10.49
N LYS A 287 49.27 9.45 -10.04
CA LYS A 287 50.37 8.50 -9.79
C LYS A 287 51.17 8.20 -11.06
N HIS A 288 50.47 7.88 -12.15
CA HIS A 288 51.10 7.59 -13.43
C HIS A 288 51.92 8.77 -13.96
N VAL A 289 51.36 9.99 -13.91
CA VAL A 289 52.08 11.21 -14.31
C VAL A 289 53.34 11.43 -13.44
N LEU A 290 53.25 11.13 -12.14
CA LEU A 290 54.40 11.25 -11.24
C LEU A 290 55.49 10.20 -11.56
N GLU A 291 55.10 8.95 -11.85
CA GLU A 291 56.01 7.89 -12.27
C GLU A 291 56.73 8.24 -13.58
N LEU A 292 56.01 8.71 -14.61
CA LEU A 292 56.60 9.16 -15.87
C LEU A 292 57.62 10.29 -15.68
N ARG A 293 57.35 11.21 -14.74
CA ARG A 293 58.30 12.28 -14.39
C ARG A 293 59.55 11.78 -13.68
N GLN A 294 59.46 10.68 -12.93
CA GLN A 294 60.59 10.10 -12.19
C GLN A 294 61.41 9.13 -13.05
N GLN A 295 60.81 8.48 -14.04
CA GLN A 295 61.44 7.51 -14.93
C GLN A 295 62.82 7.94 -15.48
N PRO A 296 63.01 9.14 -16.07
CA PRO A 296 64.33 9.54 -16.59
C PRO A 296 65.38 9.76 -15.49
N LYS A 297 64.97 10.06 -14.25
CA LYS A 297 65.89 10.17 -13.11
C LYS A 297 66.33 8.79 -12.63
N ASN A 298 65.40 7.84 -12.59
CA ASN A 298 65.67 6.46 -12.19
C ASN A 298 66.63 5.78 -13.17
N LEU A 299 66.43 5.96 -14.47
CA LEU A 299 67.33 5.42 -15.51
C LEU A 299 68.75 6.00 -15.40
N LYS A 300 68.88 7.32 -15.22
CA LYS A 300 70.19 7.95 -15.03
C LYS A 300 70.90 7.48 -13.76
N ALA A 301 70.15 7.23 -12.69
CA ALA A 301 70.71 6.70 -11.45
C ALA A 301 71.25 5.27 -11.64
N MET A 302 70.51 4.43 -12.36
CA MET A 302 70.92 3.06 -12.67
C MET A 302 72.13 3.01 -13.63
N GLU A 303 72.15 3.87 -14.66
CA GLU A 303 73.29 4.04 -15.56
C GLU A 303 74.56 4.46 -14.80
N LEU A 304 74.43 5.42 -13.87
CA LEU A 304 75.53 5.88 -13.04
C LEU A 304 76.06 4.77 -12.12
N GLN A 305 75.17 3.93 -11.60
CA GLN A 305 75.54 2.78 -10.77
C GLN A 305 76.34 1.74 -11.56
N ILE A 306 75.89 1.37 -12.78
CA ILE A 306 76.61 0.45 -13.67
C ILE A 306 77.99 1.03 -14.03
N LYS A 307 78.05 2.33 -14.33
CA LYS A 307 79.31 3.03 -14.64
C LYS A 307 80.27 3.03 -13.45
N LYS A 308 79.77 3.25 -12.23
CA LYS A 308 80.58 3.20 -11.00
C LYS A 308 81.13 1.80 -10.76
N GLN A 309 80.30 0.76 -10.90
CA GLN A 309 80.72 -0.64 -10.78
C GLN A 309 81.82 -1.00 -11.77
N PHE A 310 81.70 -0.58 -13.04
CA PHE A 310 82.75 -0.79 -14.04
C PHE A 310 84.06 -0.09 -13.67
N GLN A 311 83.99 1.18 -13.25
CA GLN A 311 85.17 1.95 -12.84
C GLN A 311 85.89 1.32 -11.65
N ASP A 312 85.15 0.88 -10.64
CA ASP A 312 85.71 0.27 -9.44
C ASP A 312 86.34 -1.09 -9.75
N THR A 313 85.71 -1.90 -10.61
CA THR A 313 86.29 -3.17 -11.10
C THR A 313 87.58 -2.93 -11.91
N CYS A 314 87.61 -1.90 -12.77
CA CYS A 314 88.83 -1.51 -13.51
C CYS A 314 89.97 -1.07 -12.59
N LYS A 315 89.67 -0.31 -11.52
CA LYS A 315 90.67 0.09 -10.52
C LYS A 315 91.24 -1.13 -9.80
N VAL A 316 90.39 -2.09 -9.42
CA VAL A 316 90.82 -3.35 -8.79
C VAL A 316 91.73 -4.14 -9.74
N GLN A 317 91.32 -4.34 -11.00
CA GLN A 317 92.16 -5.01 -12.01
C GLN A 317 93.51 -4.30 -12.21
N THR A 318 93.53 -2.96 -12.24
CA THR A 318 94.76 -2.18 -12.39
C THR A 318 95.71 -2.38 -11.19
N ARG A 319 95.17 -2.43 -9.97
CA ARG A 319 95.96 -2.72 -8.76
C ARG A 319 96.49 -4.16 -8.76
N GLN A 320 95.65 -5.13 -9.09
CA GLN A 320 96.03 -6.54 -9.22
C GLN A 320 97.12 -6.74 -10.28
N TYR A 321 97.00 -6.09 -11.44
CA TYR A 321 98.03 -6.11 -12.48
C TYR A 321 99.37 -5.54 -11.98
N LYS A 322 99.36 -4.40 -11.29
CA LYS A 322 100.59 -3.79 -10.72
C LYS A 322 101.28 -4.73 -9.73
N ALA A 323 100.51 -5.36 -8.84
CA ALA A 323 101.02 -6.31 -7.87
C ALA A 323 101.57 -7.57 -8.55
N LEU A 324 100.81 -8.16 -9.48
CA LEU A 324 101.21 -9.33 -10.25
C LEU A 324 102.48 -9.06 -11.08
N ARG A 325 102.55 -7.89 -11.73
CA ARG A 325 103.73 -7.46 -12.48
C ARG A 325 104.94 -7.36 -11.57
N HIS A 326 104.82 -6.74 -10.38
CA HIS A 326 105.94 -6.63 -9.44
C HIS A 326 106.48 -8.00 -9.04
N HIS A 327 105.59 -8.88 -8.57
CA HIS A 327 105.95 -10.23 -8.15
C HIS A 327 106.61 -11.02 -9.29
N GLN A 328 106.07 -10.95 -10.49
CA GLN A 328 106.62 -11.67 -11.65
C GLN A 328 108.03 -11.17 -12.01
N MET A 329 108.33 -9.88 -11.81
CA MET A 329 109.67 -9.34 -12.03
C MET A 329 110.69 -9.83 -10.97
N GLU A 330 110.24 -10.15 -9.77
CA GLU A 330 111.08 -10.68 -8.67
C GLU A 330 111.40 -12.17 -8.86
N VAL A 331 110.45 -12.96 -9.36
CA VAL A 331 110.56 -14.43 -9.44
C VAL A 331 111.15 -14.91 -10.77
N THR A 332 111.09 -14.11 -11.83
CA THR A 332 111.54 -14.52 -13.18
C THR A 332 113.04 -14.17 -13.42
N PRO A 333 113.84 -15.01 -14.10
CA PRO A 333 115.20 -14.67 -14.50
C PRO A 333 115.26 -13.49 -15.50
N LYS A 334 116.32 -12.67 -15.42
CA LYS A 334 116.47 -11.46 -16.26
C LYS A 334 116.45 -11.72 -17.77
N SER A 335 116.85 -12.92 -18.22
CA SER A 335 116.82 -13.33 -19.64
C SER A 335 115.40 -13.37 -20.22
N GLU A 336 114.36 -13.55 -19.38
CA GLU A 336 112.98 -13.77 -19.81
C GLU A 336 112.04 -12.59 -19.50
N HIS A 337 112.52 -11.60 -18.74
CA HIS A 337 111.75 -10.41 -18.33
C HIS A 337 111.03 -9.70 -19.48
N LYS A 338 111.65 -9.61 -20.66
CA LYS A 338 111.06 -8.94 -21.83
C LYS A 338 109.81 -9.68 -22.36
N ALA A 339 109.86 -11.01 -22.42
CA ALA A 339 108.74 -11.82 -22.90
C ALA A 339 107.58 -11.79 -21.88
N VAL A 340 107.91 -11.91 -20.60
CA VAL A 340 106.92 -11.92 -19.52
C VAL A 340 106.21 -10.56 -19.35
N LEU A 341 106.93 -9.44 -19.46
CA LEU A 341 106.31 -8.11 -19.46
C LEU A 341 105.38 -7.89 -20.66
N LYS A 342 105.73 -8.45 -21.83
CA LYS A 342 104.87 -8.39 -23.02
C LYS A 342 103.58 -9.18 -22.80
N ALA A 343 103.69 -10.43 -22.33
CA ALA A 343 102.55 -11.28 -22.02
C ALA A 343 101.63 -10.68 -20.93
N LEU A 344 102.22 -10.12 -19.86
CA LEU A 344 101.44 -9.45 -18.80
C LEU A 344 100.68 -8.22 -19.33
N LYS A 345 101.28 -7.42 -20.22
CA LYS A 345 100.61 -6.28 -20.85
C LYS A 345 99.48 -6.74 -21.78
N GLU A 346 99.72 -7.76 -22.59
CA GLU A 346 98.70 -8.35 -23.47
C GLU A 346 97.52 -8.89 -22.63
N GLU A 347 97.80 -9.56 -21.51
CA GLU A 347 96.77 -10.06 -20.59
C GLU A 347 96.03 -8.93 -19.86
N GLN A 348 96.72 -7.83 -19.49
CA GLN A 348 96.08 -6.64 -18.93
C GLN A 348 95.12 -6.00 -19.93
N THR A 349 95.54 -5.83 -21.18
CA THR A 349 94.71 -5.28 -22.25
C THR A 349 93.51 -6.19 -22.53
N ARG A 350 93.70 -7.51 -22.55
CA ARG A 350 92.63 -8.48 -22.71
C ARG A 350 91.60 -8.41 -21.57
N LYS A 351 92.04 -8.36 -20.30
CA LYS A 351 91.14 -8.25 -19.15
C LYS A 351 90.36 -6.94 -19.13
N LEU A 352 90.99 -5.82 -19.50
CA LEU A 352 90.31 -4.54 -19.62
C LEU A 352 89.30 -4.53 -20.79
N ALA A 353 89.61 -5.19 -21.90
CA ALA A 353 88.67 -5.35 -23.01
C ALA A 353 87.44 -6.17 -22.61
N ILE A 354 87.62 -7.28 -21.88
CA ILE A 354 86.51 -8.09 -21.35
C ILE A 354 85.64 -7.27 -20.39
N LEU A 355 86.24 -6.48 -19.50
CA LEU A 355 85.47 -5.61 -18.61
C LEU A 355 84.68 -4.53 -19.38
N ALA A 356 85.27 -3.97 -20.44
CA ALA A 356 84.59 -2.97 -21.27
C ALA A 356 83.41 -3.60 -22.01
N GLU A 357 83.59 -4.81 -22.55
CA GLU A 357 82.52 -5.58 -23.18
C GLU A 357 81.40 -5.92 -22.17
N GLN A 358 81.74 -6.33 -20.95
CA GLN A 358 80.76 -6.56 -19.88
C GLN A 358 79.99 -5.30 -19.49
N TYR A 359 80.66 -4.14 -19.44
CA TYR A 359 80.00 -2.86 -19.20
C TYR A 359 79.03 -2.49 -20.33
N GLU A 360 79.45 -2.62 -21.59
CA GLU A 360 78.57 -2.40 -22.74
C GLU A 360 77.38 -3.35 -22.73
N GLN A 361 77.59 -4.63 -22.42
CA GLN A 361 76.54 -5.63 -22.26
C GLN A 361 75.55 -5.22 -21.16
N SER A 362 76.02 -4.85 -19.96
CA SER A 362 75.13 -4.42 -18.85
C SER A 362 74.33 -3.15 -19.18
N ILE A 363 74.91 -2.19 -19.91
CA ILE A 363 74.19 -0.99 -20.37
C ILE A 363 73.14 -1.35 -21.42
N ASN A 364 73.49 -2.20 -22.39
CA ASN A 364 72.58 -2.64 -23.44
C ASN A 364 71.41 -3.45 -22.87
N GLU A 365 71.67 -4.33 -21.90
CA GLU A 365 70.63 -5.10 -21.19
C GLU A 365 69.64 -4.20 -20.44
N MET A 366 70.15 -3.17 -19.74
CA MET A 366 69.30 -2.17 -19.07
C MET A 366 68.43 -1.41 -20.08
N MET A 367 69.02 -0.91 -21.17
CA MET A 367 68.28 -0.17 -22.19
C MET A 367 67.26 -1.04 -22.93
N ALA A 368 67.60 -2.30 -23.21
CA ALA A 368 66.68 -3.27 -23.80
C ALA A 368 65.52 -3.60 -22.85
N SER A 369 65.79 -3.76 -21.55
CA SER A 369 64.75 -3.98 -20.53
C SER A 369 63.78 -2.81 -20.47
N GLN A 370 64.30 -1.58 -20.48
CA GLN A 370 63.50 -0.36 -20.52
C GLN A 370 62.63 -0.26 -21.79
N ALA A 371 63.19 -0.61 -22.96
CA ALA A 371 62.43 -0.60 -24.22
C ALA A 371 61.28 -1.62 -24.21
N ILE A 372 61.52 -2.82 -23.67
CA ILE A 372 60.48 -3.84 -23.50
C ILE A 372 59.38 -3.35 -22.54
N GLU A 373 59.75 -2.70 -21.44
CA GLU A 373 58.78 -2.17 -20.47
C GLU A 373 57.90 -1.06 -21.08
N GLU A 374 58.49 -0.17 -21.88
CA GLU A 374 57.76 0.86 -22.62
C GLU A 374 56.80 0.26 -23.67
N GLU A 375 57.27 -0.74 -24.42
CA GLU A 375 56.44 -1.44 -25.41
C GLU A 375 55.26 -2.16 -24.73
N LEU A 376 55.50 -2.88 -23.64
CA LEU A 376 54.46 -3.54 -22.85
C LEU A 376 53.44 -2.53 -22.30
N ALA A 377 53.90 -1.39 -21.77
CA ALA A 377 53.02 -0.33 -21.30
C ALA A 377 52.17 0.27 -22.43
N SER A 378 52.75 0.46 -23.62
CA SER A 378 52.03 0.95 -24.80
C SER A 378 50.93 -0.03 -25.25
N LEU A 379 51.25 -1.33 -25.30
CA LEU A 379 50.30 -2.38 -25.65
C LEU A 379 49.17 -2.51 -24.62
N GLN A 380 49.49 -2.38 -23.33
CA GLN A 380 48.47 -2.36 -22.27
C GLN A 380 47.55 -1.14 -22.38
N LYS A 381 48.10 0.03 -22.72
CA LYS A 381 47.29 1.24 -22.96
C LYS A 381 46.36 1.05 -24.15
N GLU A 382 46.86 0.54 -25.27
CA GLU A 382 46.03 0.27 -26.45
C GLU A 382 44.93 -0.75 -26.14
N ARG A 383 45.26 -1.82 -25.40
CA ARG A 383 44.28 -2.83 -24.96
C ARG A 383 43.17 -2.20 -24.10
N THR A 384 43.53 -1.35 -23.15
CA THR A 384 42.55 -0.70 -22.25
C THR A 384 41.68 0.30 -23.00
N GLU A 385 42.24 1.07 -23.93
CA GLU A 385 41.48 1.98 -24.81
C GLU A 385 40.49 1.21 -25.70
N ARG A 386 40.88 0.08 -26.29
CA ARG A 386 39.99 -0.78 -27.07
C ARG A 386 38.83 -1.33 -26.24
N ILE A 387 39.10 -1.81 -25.02
CA ILE A 387 38.05 -2.29 -24.12
C ILE A 387 37.08 -1.16 -23.78
N LYS A 388 37.59 0.04 -23.48
CA LYS A 388 36.75 1.21 -23.20
C LYS A 388 35.84 1.56 -24.38
N HIS A 389 36.36 1.56 -25.60
CA HIS A 389 35.56 1.82 -26.81
C HIS A 389 34.47 0.77 -27.01
N LEU A 390 34.76 -0.51 -26.75
CA LEU A 390 33.76 -1.58 -26.84
C LEU A 390 32.63 -1.39 -25.80
N LEU A 391 32.98 -1.06 -24.56
CA LEU A 391 32.00 -0.82 -23.50
C LEU A 391 31.13 0.41 -23.80
N GLU A 392 31.73 1.51 -24.28
CA GLU A 392 30.97 2.70 -24.67
C GLU A 392 30.03 2.43 -25.84
N ARG A 393 30.44 1.60 -26.80
CA ARG A 393 29.58 1.16 -27.90
C ARG A 393 28.41 0.32 -27.38
N GLN A 394 28.67 -0.65 -26.51
CA GLN A 394 27.62 -1.49 -25.90
C GLN A 394 26.63 -0.66 -25.10
N ALA A 395 27.09 0.34 -24.34
CA ALA A 395 26.20 1.24 -23.61
C ALA A 395 25.24 2.00 -24.55
N ARG A 396 25.76 2.54 -25.67
CA ARG A 396 24.93 3.21 -26.69
C ARG A 396 23.93 2.27 -27.35
N GLU A 397 24.34 1.02 -27.60
CA GLU A 397 23.46 -0.02 -28.16
C GLU A 397 22.32 -0.38 -27.19
N ILE A 398 22.60 -0.42 -25.88
CA ILE A 398 21.58 -0.62 -24.85
C ILE A 398 20.64 0.59 -24.76
N ASP A 399 21.17 1.81 -24.72
CA ASP A 399 20.35 3.03 -24.65
C ASP A 399 19.41 3.14 -25.87
N THR A 400 19.91 2.81 -27.06
CA THR A 400 19.09 2.77 -28.28
C THR A 400 18.03 1.69 -28.22
N PHE A 401 18.37 0.50 -27.72
CA PHE A 401 17.40 -0.59 -27.50
C PHE A 401 16.29 -0.20 -26.50
N ASP A 402 16.64 0.45 -25.39
CA ASP A 402 15.68 0.88 -24.37
C ASP A 402 14.74 1.97 -24.93
N MET A 403 15.28 2.94 -25.68
CA MET A 403 14.47 3.97 -26.36
C MET A 403 13.53 3.37 -27.40
N GLU A 404 14.00 2.39 -28.17
CA GLU A 404 13.18 1.64 -29.14
C GLU A 404 12.08 0.83 -28.43
N SER A 405 12.41 0.18 -27.31
CA SER A 405 11.47 -0.59 -26.48
C SER A 405 10.38 0.30 -25.89
N LEU A 406 10.73 1.50 -25.40
CA LEU A 406 9.79 2.52 -24.94
C LEU A 406 8.88 2.99 -26.07
N ARG A 407 9.44 3.27 -27.25
CA ARG A 407 8.70 3.68 -28.45
C ARG A 407 7.66 2.63 -28.88
N LEU A 408 8.02 1.36 -28.74
CA LEU A 408 7.15 0.22 -29.07
C LEU A 408 6.16 -0.14 -27.94
N GLY A 409 6.17 0.59 -26.82
CA GLY A 409 5.18 0.45 -25.74
C GLY A 409 5.54 -0.58 -24.66
N PHE A 410 6.77 -1.10 -24.64
CA PHE A 410 7.22 -2.09 -23.65
C PHE A 410 7.60 -1.50 -22.28
N GLY A 411 7.51 -0.17 -22.10
CA GLY A 411 7.95 0.53 -20.88
C GLY A 411 7.23 0.19 -19.57
N ASN A 412 6.14 -0.58 -19.61
CA ASN A 412 5.30 -0.87 -18.43
C ASN A 412 5.50 -2.28 -17.83
N LEU A 413 6.34 -3.14 -18.42
CA LEU A 413 6.45 -4.55 -18.03
C LEU A 413 7.41 -4.84 -16.86
N VAL A 414 8.15 -3.85 -16.36
CA VAL A 414 9.15 -4.05 -15.28
C VAL A 414 8.58 -3.83 -13.87
N ALA A 415 7.30 -3.48 -13.72
CA ALA A 415 6.66 -3.19 -12.43
C ALA A 415 5.76 -4.31 -11.89
N LEU A 416 5.91 -5.55 -12.37
CA LEU A 416 5.36 -6.72 -11.69
C LEU A 416 6.48 -7.37 -10.89
N ASP A 417 6.66 -6.92 -9.65
CA ASP A 417 7.30 -7.78 -8.65
C ASP A 417 6.55 -9.12 -8.66
N PRO A 418 7.22 -10.28 -8.77
CA PRO A 418 6.55 -11.56 -8.55
C PRO A 418 5.95 -11.54 -7.14
N PRO A 419 4.75 -12.11 -6.93
CA PRO A 419 4.15 -12.15 -5.61
C PRO A 419 5.14 -12.83 -4.67
N LYS A 420 5.64 -12.07 -3.68
CA LYS A 420 6.30 -12.67 -2.54
C LYS A 420 5.21 -13.43 -1.82
N ASP A 421 5.27 -14.75 -1.90
CA ASP A 421 4.41 -15.64 -1.13
C ASP A 421 4.40 -15.17 0.32
N ASP A 422 3.19 -14.84 0.77
CA ASP A 422 2.81 -14.61 2.15
C ASP A 422 3.17 -15.87 2.95
N TYR A 423 4.40 -15.95 3.46
CA TYR A 423 4.66 -16.73 4.69
C TYR A 423 4.06 -15.95 5.85
N ARG A 424 2.71 -15.96 5.93
CA ARG A 424 2.02 -15.72 7.19
C ARG A 424 2.42 -16.85 8.12
N CYS A 425 3.33 -16.55 9.03
CA CYS A 425 3.51 -17.31 10.25
C CYS A 425 2.17 -17.25 10.99
N LEU A 426 1.37 -18.31 10.82
CA LEU A 426 0.23 -18.63 11.67
C LEU A 426 0.79 -19.01 13.05
N ASP A 427 1.09 -18.01 13.86
CA ASP A 427 1.25 -18.19 15.31
C ASP A 427 0.25 -17.28 16.01
N GLN A 428 -0.97 -17.81 16.19
CA GLN A 428 -1.83 -17.44 17.30
C GLN A 428 -1.95 -18.68 18.20
N PRO A 429 -1.56 -18.60 19.49
CA PRO A 429 -1.99 -19.57 20.47
C PRO A 429 -3.41 -19.22 20.94
N TRP A 430 -4.19 -20.28 21.16
CA TRP A 430 -5.53 -20.30 21.73
C TRP A 430 -5.65 -19.55 23.06
#